data_AF-A0A7R9K7D2-F1
#
_entry.id   AF-A0A7R9K7D2-F1
#
_cell.length_a   1.000
_cell.length_b   1.000
_cell.length_c   1.000
_cell.angle_alpha   90.00
_cell.angle_beta   90.00
_cell.angle_gamma   90.00
#
_symmetry.space_group_name_H-M   'P 1'
#
loop_
_entity.id
_entity.type
_entity.pdbx_description
1 polymer ?
#
loop_
_entity_poly.entity_id
_entity_poly.type
_entity_poly.pdbx_seq_one_letter_code
_entity_poly.pdbx_strand_id
1 'polypeptide(L)'
;MLGCVFVVSRDHIHEVLERGNGLSPDTFCVLASECTLRVRNIAKVGSYDVARLDWLMAAMEQGVRVLPSWTPADLLSISPQTSEALAMQFDKYGDSYTQPATLESLKYSLAQVEKLGDAVQLTPEDLADFDIELFSGPSPYGMFRLCYAYFDKYEKVSTTFDRDPSYKSPKTSQVPLGNRSMGRGKRQDKNKTR
;
A
#
# COMPACT_ATOMS: atom_id res chain seq x y z
N MET A 1 15.24 -26.65 6.59
CA MET A 1 14.64 -26.11 7.83
C MET A 1 13.22 -26.65 7.92
N LEU A 2 12.88 -27.37 8.99
CA LEU A 2 11.53 -27.87 9.23
C LEU A 2 10.71 -26.73 9.86
N GLY A 3 9.73 -26.19 9.11
CA GLY A 3 8.81 -25.18 9.64
C GLY A 3 8.09 -25.69 10.88
N CYS A 4 8.27 -25.01 12.01
CA CYS A 4 7.60 -25.34 13.26
C CYS A 4 6.22 -24.69 13.30
N VAL A 5 5.23 -25.45 13.77
CA VAL A 5 3.86 -25.00 14.04
C VAL A 5 3.63 -25.18 15.54
N PHE A 6 3.20 -24.13 16.22
CA PHE A 6 2.88 -24.13 17.65
C PHE A 6 1.40 -23.79 17.84
N VAL A 7 0.82 -24.24 18.94
CA VAL A 7 -0.58 -23.97 19.28
C VAL A 7 -0.60 -23.20 20.60
N VAL A 8 -1.33 -22.08 20.62
CA VAL A 8 -1.51 -21.27 21.84
C VAL A 8 -2.88 -21.57 22.41
N SER A 9 -2.91 -22.13 23.62
CA SER A 9 -4.16 -22.33 24.39
C SER A 9 -4.58 -21.05 25.09
N ARG A 10 -5.89 -20.85 25.25
CA ARG A 10 -6.47 -19.69 25.94
C ARG A 10 -5.98 -19.54 27.39
N ASP A 11 -5.72 -20.66 28.07
CA ASP A 11 -5.42 -20.67 29.52
C ASP A 11 -3.92 -20.64 29.85
N HIS A 12 -3.03 -20.91 28.89
CA HIS A 12 -1.58 -21.07 29.13
C HIS A 12 -0.74 -20.34 28.06
N ILE A 13 -0.88 -19.02 27.99
CA ILE A 13 -0.07 -18.16 27.09
C ILE A 13 1.45 -18.27 27.40
N HIS A 14 1.83 -18.70 28.60
CA HIS A 14 3.24 -18.93 28.98
C HIS A 14 3.83 -20.26 28.48
N GLU A 15 3.01 -21.18 27.97
CA GLU A 15 3.44 -22.52 27.56
C GLU A 15 3.19 -22.69 26.06
N VAL A 16 4.20 -22.36 25.25
CA VAL A 16 4.18 -22.57 23.79
C VAL A 16 4.19 -24.08 23.53
N LEU A 17 2.99 -24.67 23.45
CA LEU A 17 2.75 -26.12 23.49
C LEU A 17 2.94 -26.84 22.15
N GLU A 18 3.14 -28.15 22.31
CA GLU A 18 3.99 -29.08 21.57
C GLU A 18 3.83 -29.23 20.04
N ARG A 19 4.93 -29.67 19.43
CA ARG A 19 5.02 -30.26 18.09
C ARG A 19 4.21 -31.56 17.97
N GLY A 20 2.88 -31.57 18.09
CA GLY A 20 2.19 -32.85 17.92
C GLY A 20 0.70 -32.94 18.12
N ASN A 21 0.13 -32.38 19.19
CA ASN A 21 -1.26 -32.73 19.55
C ASN A 21 -2.30 -31.84 18.87
N GLY A 22 -3.48 -32.42 18.62
CA GLY A 22 -4.53 -31.88 17.76
C GLY A 22 -5.10 -30.54 18.22
N LEU A 23 -5.73 -29.82 17.27
CA LEU A 23 -6.43 -28.58 17.53
C LEU A 23 -7.64 -28.85 18.45
N SER A 24 -7.71 -28.13 19.55
CA SER A 24 -8.82 -28.17 20.51
C SER A 24 -9.72 -26.95 20.34
N PRO A 25 -11.02 -26.99 20.69
CA PRO A 25 -11.87 -25.80 20.73
C PRO A 25 -11.35 -24.66 21.61
N ASP A 26 -10.55 -24.96 22.64
CA ASP A 26 -9.90 -23.96 23.52
C ASP A 26 -8.61 -23.37 22.94
N THR A 27 -8.25 -23.74 21.72
CA THR A 27 -7.12 -23.13 21.02
C THR A 27 -7.45 -21.68 20.71
N PHE A 28 -6.63 -20.76 21.21
CA PHE A 28 -6.74 -19.35 20.91
C PHE A 28 -6.27 -19.07 19.47
N CYS A 29 -5.06 -19.49 19.13
CA CYS A 29 -4.50 -19.33 17.79
C CYS A 29 -3.43 -20.36 17.47
N VAL A 30 -3.11 -20.49 16.18
CA VAL A 30 -1.99 -21.29 15.69
C VAL A 30 -0.85 -20.35 15.33
N LEU A 31 0.37 -20.63 15.78
CA LEU A 31 1.55 -19.88 15.40
C LEU A 31 2.35 -20.63 14.35
N ALA A 32 2.76 -19.92 13.31
CA ALA A 32 3.64 -20.46 12.29
C ALA A 32 4.65 -19.40 11.83
N SER A 33 5.89 -19.84 11.63
CA SER A 33 6.92 -19.02 10.99
C SER A 33 6.74 -18.98 9.47
N GLU A 34 6.29 -20.09 8.87
CA GLU A 34 6.13 -20.24 7.42
C GLU A 34 4.82 -20.92 7.04
N CYS A 35 4.34 -20.67 5.82
CA CYS A 35 3.14 -21.28 5.26
C CYS A 35 3.39 -22.73 4.80
N THR A 36 3.47 -23.66 5.75
CA THR A 36 3.62 -25.11 5.50
C THR A 36 2.32 -25.76 5.01
N LEU A 37 2.39 -27.00 4.49
CA LEU A 37 1.19 -27.77 4.09
C LEU A 37 0.18 -27.92 5.22
N ARG A 38 0.65 -28.11 6.46
CA ARG A 38 -0.20 -28.19 7.65
C ARG A 38 -0.92 -26.85 7.89
N VAL A 39 -0.20 -25.74 7.82
CA VAL A 39 -0.78 -24.39 7.96
C VAL A 39 -1.84 -24.15 6.89
N ARG A 40 -1.57 -24.54 5.64
CA ARG A 40 -2.56 -24.44 4.55
C ARG A 40 -3.81 -25.27 4.81
N ASN A 41 -3.66 -26.48 5.35
CA ASN A 41 -4.81 -27.32 5.69
C ASN A 41 -5.65 -26.70 6.81
N ILE A 42 -5.01 -26.12 7.83
CA ILE A 42 -5.70 -25.41 8.91
C ILE A 42 -6.41 -24.17 8.36
N ALA A 43 -5.72 -23.37 7.55
CA ALA A 43 -6.26 -22.18 6.91
C ALA A 43 -7.49 -22.50 6.03
N LYS A 44 -7.48 -23.64 5.33
CA LYS A 44 -8.62 -24.10 4.52
C LYS A 44 -9.85 -24.43 5.35
N VAL A 45 -9.67 -24.95 6.56
CA VAL A 45 -10.79 -25.22 7.48
C VAL A 45 -11.38 -23.91 7.99
N GLY A 46 -10.54 -22.88 8.21
CA GLY A 46 -10.98 -21.52 8.53
C GLY A 46 -11.55 -21.34 9.94
N SER A 47 -11.50 -22.38 10.79
CA SER A 47 -11.99 -22.32 12.17
C SER A 47 -11.02 -21.68 13.15
N TYR A 48 -9.75 -21.53 12.79
CA TYR A 48 -8.71 -20.99 13.64
C TYR A 48 -7.94 -19.90 12.93
N ASP A 49 -7.53 -18.90 13.70
CA ASP A 49 -6.60 -17.88 13.24
C ASP A 49 -5.17 -18.44 13.28
N VAL A 50 -4.40 -18.13 12.23
CA VAL A 50 -2.98 -18.48 12.13
C VAL A 50 -2.16 -17.19 12.18
N ALA A 51 -1.47 -16.96 13.28
CA ALA A 51 -0.59 -15.82 13.48
C ALA A 51 0.87 -16.17 13.15
N ARG A 52 1.64 -15.15 12.76
CA ARG A 52 3.08 -15.24 12.53
C ARG A 52 3.80 -15.36 13.86
N LEU A 53 4.86 -16.16 13.90
CA LEU A 53 5.69 -16.28 15.11
C LEU A 53 6.29 -14.92 15.52
N ASP A 54 6.64 -14.08 14.55
CA ASP A 54 7.22 -12.75 14.75
C ASP A 54 6.36 -11.86 15.67
N TRP A 55 5.03 -11.96 15.57
CA TRP A 55 4.10 -11.22 16.40
C TRP A 55 4.24 -11.57 17.89
N LEU A 56 4.34 -12.87 18.21
CA LEU A 56 4.53 -13.31 19.58
C LEU A 56 5.91 -12.90 20.11
N MET A 57 6.94 -13.03 19.28
CA MET A 57 8.30 -12.65 19.65
C MET A 57 8.38 -11.16 19.97
N ALA A 58 7.78 -10.30 19.15
CA ALA A 58 7.72 -8.86 19.39
C ALA A 58 6.99 -8.53 20.71
N ALA A 59 5.90 -9.22 21.02
CA ALA A 59 5.18 -9.05 22.29
C ALA A 59 6.03 -9.45 23.50
N MET A 60 6.79 -10.55 23.39
CA MET A 60 7.70 -11.02 24.44
C MET A 60 8.87 -10.06 24.67
N GLU A 61 9.49 -9.56 23.61
CA GLU A 61 10.60 -8.61 23.69
C GLU A 61 10.19 -7.29 24.36
N GLN A 62 8.96 -6.85 24.12
CA GLN A 62 8.38 -5.66 24.78
C GLN A 62 7.96 -5.91 26.23
N GLY A 63 8.04 -7.15 26.72
CA GLY A 63 7.71 -7.51 28.10
C GLY A 63 6.23 -7.30 28.46
N VAL A 64 5.34 -7.30 27.47
CA VAL A 64 3.92 -7.01 27.69
C VAL A 64 3.26 -8.21 28.38
N ARG A 65 2.51 -7.96 29.45
CA ARG A 65 1.77 -9.00 30.19
C ARG A 65 0.48 -9.44 29.49
N VAL A 66 0.05 -8.68 28.49
CA VAL A 66 -1.17 -8.90 27.72
C VAL A 66 -0.76 -8.92 26.25
N LEU A 67 -1.25 -9.91 25.50
CA LEU A 67 -0.95 -10.02 24.08
C LEU A 67 -1.53 -8.81 23.34
N PRO A 68 -0.75 -8.14 22.47
CA PRO A 68 -1.25 -7.03 21.69
C PRO A 68 -2.30 -7.51 20.70
N SER A 69 -3.25 -6.63 20.35
CA SER A 69 -4.19 -6.90 19.27
C SER A 69 -3.43 -7.12 17.97
N TRP A 70 -3.90 -8.06 17.15
CA TRP A 70 -3.26 -8.40 15.89
C TRP A 70 -3.52 -7.34 14.84
N THR A 71 -2.56 -7.15 13.94
CA THR A 71 -2.75 -6.44 12.69
C THR A 71 -2.90 -7.45 11.53
N PRO A 72 -3.45 -7.04 10.38
CA PRO A 72 -3.48 -7.90 9.20
C PRO A 72 -2.11 -8.44 8.78
N ALA A 73 -1.02 -7.71 9.08
CA ALA A 73 0.35 -8.12 8.79
C ALA A 73 0.86 -9.27 9.68
N ASP A 74 0.28 -9.43 10.86
CA ASP A 74 0.63 -10.45 11.85
C ASP A 74 -0.01 -11.80 11.53
N LEU A 75 -0.97 -11.86 10.58
CA LEU A 75 -1.78 -13.04 10.33
C LEU A 75 -1.48 -13.68 8.97
N LEU A 76 -1.35 -15.00 8.98
CA LEU A 76 -1.22 -15.84 7.79
C LEU A 76 -2.57 -16.33 7.28
N SER A 77 -3.52 -16.54 8.20
CA SER A 77 -4.89 -16.95 7.91
C SER A 77 -5.80 -16.40 9.00
N ILE A 78 -6.99 -15.97 8.60
CA ILE A 78 -7.94 -15.28 9.47
C ILE A 78 -9.26 -16.05 9.41
N SER A 79 -9.84 -16.32 10.57
CA SER A 79 -11.18 -16.87 10.73
C SER A 79 -12.23 -15.81 10.39
N PRO A 80 -13.47 -16.20 10.02
CA PRO A 80 -14.51 -15.23 9.64
C PRO A 80 -14.79 -14.19 10.73
N GLN A 81 -14.84 -14.61 11.99
CA GLN A 81 -15.10 -13.72 13.12
C GLN A 81 -13.99 -12.67 13.29
N THR A 82 -12.73 -13.08 13.24
CA THR A 82 -11.59 -12.17 13.35
C THR A 82 -11.48 -11.27 12.13
N SER A 83 -11.87 -11.77 10.94
CA SER A 83 -11.91 -10.98 9.71
C SER A 83 -12.91 -9.83 9.80
N GLU A 84 -14.10 -10.06 10.35
CA GLU A 84 -15.10 -8.99 10.58
C GLU A 84 -14.57 -7.94 11.58
N ALA A 85 -13.92 -8.39 12.65
CA ALA A 85 -13.33 -7.50 13.65
C ALA A 85 -12.22 -6.61 13.07
N LEU A 86 -11.38 -7.17 12.18
CA LEU A 86 -10.32 -6.43 11.49
C LEU A 86 -10.87 -5.50 10.42
N ALA A 87 -11.91 -5.91 9.68
CA ALA A 87 -12.52 -5.07 8.64
C ALA A 87 -13.14 -3.77 9.18
N MET A 88 -13.46 -3.72 10.48
CA MET A 88 -13.90 -2.48 11.14
C MET A 88 -12.76 -1.48 11.41
N GLN A 89 -11.51 -1.94 11.46
CA GLN A 89 -10.36 -1.14 11.88
C GLN A 89 -9.35 -0.89 10.75
N PHE A 90 -9.36 -1.76 9.74
CA PHE A 90 -8.43 -1.75 8.63
C PHE A 90 -9.16 -1.80 7.29
N ASP A 91 -8.54 -1.23 6.28
CA ASP A 91 -8.98 -1.39 4.90
C ASP A 91 -8.66 -2.79 4.34
N LYS A 92 -9.06 -3.03 3.10
CA LYS A 92 -8.83 -4.32 2.42
C LYS A 92 -7.34 -4.65 2.17
N TYR A 93 -6.45 -3.67 2.31
CA TYR A 93 -5.00 -3.81 2.14
C TYR A 93 -4.26 -3.90 3.48
N GLY A 94 -4.97 -3.69 4.59
CA GLY A 94 -4.44 -3.71 5.94
C GLY A 94 -3.89 -2.37 6.43
N ASP A 95 -4.27 -1.26 5.80
CA ASP A 95 -4.01 0.08 6.32
C ASP A 95 -5.05 0.46 7.39
N SER A 96 -4.62 1.15 8.44
CA SER A 96 -5.50 1.47 9.57
C SER A 96 -6.36 2.70 9.29
N TYR A 97 -7.64 2.65 9.65
CA TYR A 97 -8.51 3.84 9.58
C TYR A 97 -8.27 4.85 10.70
N THR A 98 -7.65 4.43 11.80
CA THR A 98 -7.59 5.22 13.04
C THR A 98 -6.17 5.56 13.47
N GLN A 99 -5.17 4.82 13.00
CA GLN A 99 -3.78 5.02 13.37
C GLN A 99 -2.98 5.58 12.18
N PRO A 100 -2.05 6.53 12.42
CA PRO A 100 -1.16 7.00 11.37
C PRO A 100 -0.28 5.85 10.83
N ALA A 101 -0.12 5.80 9.51
CA ALA A 101 0.74 4.81 8.88
C ALA A 101 2.22 5.04 9.24
N THR A 102 2.90 3.96 9.65
CA THR A 102 4.36 3.88 9.73
C THR A 102 4.95 3.42 8.39
N LEU A 103 6.27 3.59 8.21
CA LEU A 103 6.96 3.11 7.01
C LEU A 103 6.72 1.62 6.75
N GLU A 104 6.76 0.80 7.80
CA GLU A 104 6.56 -0.65 7.71
C GLU A 104 5.11 -0.99 7.35
N SER A 105 4.13 -0.34 7.99
CA SER A 105 2.71 -0.57 7.70
C SER A 105 2.34 -0.14 6.28
N LEU A 106 2.88 0.98 5.81
CA LEU A 106 2.63 1.48 4.45
C LEU A 106 3.25 0.55 3.40
N LYS A 107 4.48 0.07 3.63
CA LYS A 107 5.11 -0.94 2.76
C LYS A 107 4.27 -2.21 2.68
N TYR A 108 3.73 -2.66 3.81
CA TYR A 108 2.86 -3.83 3.85
C TYR A 108 1.59 -3.61 3.03
N SER A 109 0.90 -2.49 3.23
CA SER A 109 -0.35 -2.16 2.54
C SER A 109 -0.13 -2.06 1.02
N LEU A 110 0.90 -1.33 0.57
CA LEU A 110 1.23 -1.23 -0.85
C LEU A 110 1.58 -2.59 -1.48
N ALA A 111 2.28 -3.47 -0.75
CA ALA A 111 2.53 -4.83 -1.21
C ALA A 111 1.24 -5.66 -1.32
N GLN A 112 0.22 -5.41 -0.48
CA GLN A 112 -1.09 -6.06 -0.62
C GLN A 112 -1.84 -5.56 -1.87
N VAL A 113 -1.75 -4.27 -2.21
CA VAL A 113 -2.33 -3.72 -3.44
C VAL A 113 -1.79 -4.45 -4.67
N GLU A 114 -0.47 -4.63 -4.74
CA GLU A 114 0.18 -5.37 -5.82
C GLU A 114 -0.25 -6.84 -5.84
N LYS A 115 -0.25 -7.50 -4.68
CA LYS A 115 -0.62 -8.91 -4.55
C LYS A 115 -2.08 -9.18 -4.96
N LEU A 116 -2.99 -8.26 -4.68
CA LEU A 116 -4.39 -8.36 -5.06
C LEU A 116 -4.64 -7.99 -6.53
N GLY A 117 -3.63 -7.46 -7.23
CA GLY A 117 -3.76 -7.03 -8.62
C GLY A 117 -4.54 -5.72 -8.79
N ASP A 118 -4.69 -4.96 -7.71
CA ASP A 118 -5.40 -3.67 -7.69
C ASP A 118 -4.47 -2.49 -8.06
N ALA A 119 -3.18 -2.76 -8.33
CA ALA A 119 -2.21 -1.74 -8.69
C ALA A 119 -2.58 -1.07 -10.03
N VAL A 120 -2.71 0.25 -10.00
CA VAL A 120 -3.04 1.08 -11.17
C VAL A 120 -1.77 1.71 -11.72
N GLN A 121 -1.63 1.70 -13.04
CA GLN A 121 -0.57 2.44 -13.72
C GLN A 121 -0.96 3.91 -13.81
N LEU A 122 -0.22 4.75 -13.09
CA LEU A 122 -0.44 6.20 -13.08
C LEU A 122 0.10 6.83 -14.36
N THR A 123 -0.69 7.72 -14.96
CA THR A 123 -0.27 8.53 -16.09
C THR A 123 0.65 9.67 -15.63
N PRO A 124 1.44 10.28 -16.53
CA PRO A 124 2.21 11.48 -16.20
C PRO A 124 1.36 12.62 -15.64
N GLU A 125 0.11 12.72 -16.08
CA GLU A 125 -0.89 13.68 -15.60
C GLU A 125 -1.31 13.37 -14.15
N ASP A 126 -1.73 12.13 -13.84
CA ASP A 126 -2.11 11.72 -12.48
C ASP A 126 -0.96 11.99 -11.50
N LEU A 127 0.24 11.65 -11.94
CA LEU A 127 1.47 11.87 -11.21
C LEU A 127 1.74 13.37 -10.97
N ALA A 128 1.49 14.24 -11.95
CA ALA A 128 1.65 15.68 -11.77
C ALA A 128 0.63 16.24 -10.75
N ASP A 129 -0.60 15.72 -10.73
CA ASP A 129 -1.60 16.08 -9.72
C ASP A 129 -1.13 15.67 -8.31
N PHE A 130 -0.58 14.46 -8.15
CA PHE A 130 0.01 14.03 -6.88
C PHE A 130 1.16 14.93 -6.42
N ASP A 131 2.02 15.41 -7.32
CA ASP A 131 3.10 16.33 -6.95
C ASP A 131 2.57 17.65 -6.36
N ILE A 132 1.44 18.15 -6.88
CA ILE A 132 0.81 19.39 -6.40
C ILE A 132 0.20 19.18 -5.01
N GLU A 133 -0.39 18.01 -4.75
CA GLU A 133 -1.01 17.69 -3.46
C GLU A 133 0.03 17.38 -2.37
N LEU A 134 1.08 16.64 -2.72
CA LEU A 134 2.08 16.16 -1.75
C LEU A 134 3.11 17.22 -1.36
N PHE A 135 3.44 18.16 -2.25
CA PHE A 135 4.48 19.15 -2.02
C PHE A 135 3.88 20.56 -1.90
N SER A 136 4.30 21.33 -0.90
CA SER A 136 3.88 22.72 -0.71
C SER A 136 4.44 23.71 -1.76
N GLY A 137 5.15 23.20 -2.77
CA GLY A 137 5.87 23.95 -3.79
C GLY A 137 6.24 23.03 -4.96
N PRO A 138 7.04 23.50 -5.93
CA PRO A 138 7.41 22.67 -7.08
C PRO A 138 8.13 21.40 -6.61
N SER A 139 7.60 20.24 -6.99
CA SER A 139 8.20 18.95 -6.68
C SER A 139 9.62 18.88 -7.26
N PRO A 140 10.66 18.62 -6.45
CA PRO A 140 12.03 18.49 -6.95
C PRO A 140 12.21 17.24 -7.81
N TYR A 141 11.29 16.28 -7.72
CA TYR A 141 11.31 15.02 -8.46
C TYR A 141 10.46 15.05 -9.73
N GLY A 142 9.56 16.04 -9.87
CA GLY A 142 8.55 16.13 -10.93
C GLY A 142 8.77 17.23 -11.96
N MET A 143 9.92 17.93 -11.96
CA MET A 143 10.11 19.16 -12.77
C MET A 143 9.83 18.97 -14.28
N PHE A 144 10.10 17.78 -14.83
CA PHE A 144 9.92 17.47 -16.25
C PHE A 144 8.75 16.52 -16.53
N ARG A 145 7.86 16.28 -15.56
CA ARG A 145 6.85 15.22 -15.62
C ARG A 145 5.87 15.36 -16.78
N LEU A 146 5.56 16.60 -17.18
CA LEU A 146 4.71 16.95 -18.33
C LEU A 146 5.51 17.51 -19.53
N CYS A 147 6.84 17.39 -19.49
CA CYS A 147 7.70 17.82 -20.59
C CYS A 147 8.02 16.64 -21.50
N TYR A 148 7.86 16.84 -22.80
CA TYR A 148 8.35 15.91 -23.81
C TYR A 148 9.65 16.47 -24.39
N ALA A 149 10.74 15.75 -24.20
CA ALA A 149 12.06 16.14 -24.72
C ALA A 149 12.51 15.17 -25.81
N TYR A 150 13.00 15.72 -26.91
CA TYR A 150 13.73 14.96 -27.92
C TYR A 150 15.21 14.91 -27.54
N PHE A 151 15.77 13.71 -27.46
CA PHE A 151 17.21 13.51 -27.28
C PHE A 151 17.82 13.18 -28.62
N ASP A 152 18.71 14.03 -29.09
CA ASP A 152 19.32 13.92 -30.42
C ASP A 152 20.33 12.78 -30.47
N LYS A 153 19.81 11.57 -30.70
CA LYS A 153 20.57 10.31 -30.80
C LYS A 153 20.64 9.78 -32.23
N TYR A 154 20.01 10.46 -33.18
CA TYR A 154 19.82 9.97 -34.53
C TYR A 154 20.49 10.90 -35.53
N GLU A 155 21.35 10.34 -36.39
CA GLU A 155 22.10 11.08 -37.41
C GLU A 155 21.19 11.83 -38.40
N LYS A 156 19.96 11.33 -38.60
CA LYS A 156 18.89 12.02 -39.33
C LYS A 156 17.59 11.95 -38.55
N VAL A 157 17.03 13.11 -38.26
CA VAL A 157 15.67 13.25 -37.74
C VAL A 157 14.72 13.28 -38.93
N SER A 158 13.81 12.31 -39.02
CA SER A 158 12.74 12.37 -40.02
C SER A 158 11.81 13.53 -39.68
N THR A 159 11.59 14.43 -40.62
CA THR A 159 10.63 15.54 -40.48
C THR A 159 9.17 15.07 -40.59
N THR A 160 8.96 13.81 -40.95
CA THR A 160 7.68 13.14 -40.89
C THR A 160 7.40 12.75 -39.44
N PHE A 161 6.24 13.17 -38.92
CA PHE A 161 5.63 12.62 -37.70
C PHE A 161 5.17 11.17 -37.96
N ASP A 162 6.10 10.32 -38.38
CA ASP A 162 5.89 8.89 -38.38
C ASP A 162 5.97 8.48 -36.92
N ARG A 163 4.80 8.41 -36.27
CA ARG A 163 4.69 7.81 -34.94
C ARG A 163 5.35 6.45 -35.04
N ASP A 164 6.40 6.23 -34.26
CA ASP A 164 6.91 4.88 -34.04
C ASP A 164 5.69 3.99 -33.67
N PRO A 165 5.40 2.92 -34.43
CA PRO A 165 4.25 2.06 -34.14
C PRO A 165 4.35 1.39 -32.76
N SER A 166 5.53 1.39 -32.12
CA SER A 166 5.73 0.98 -30.74
C SER A 166 5.34 2.05 -29.70
N TYR A 167 5.29 3.33 -30.08
CA TYR A 167 4.95 4.45 -29.21
C TYR A 167 3.43 4.64 -29.12
N LYS A 168 2.83 4.14 -28.04
CA LYS A 168 1.43 4.41 -27.71
C LYS A 168 1.33 5.73 -26.97
N SER A 169 0.89 6.79 -27.67
CA SER A 169 0.52 8.05 -27.02
C SER A 169 -0.59 7.80 -25.98
N PRO A 170 -0.54 8.43 -24.79
CA PRO A 170 -1.66 8.45 -23.86
C PRO A 170 -2.89 9.02 -24.57
N LYS A 171 -4.06 8.42 -24.37
CA LYS A 171 -5.32 8.94 -24.92
C LYS A 171 -5.60 10.27 -24.22
N THR A 172 -5.36 11.38 -24.90
CA THR A 172 -5.75 12.71 -24.42
C THR A 172 -7.27 12.76 -24.35
N SER A 173 -7.82 12.68 -23.13
CA SER A 173 -9.20 13.12 -22.88
C SER A 173 -9.28 14.59 -23.23
N GLN A 174 -10.06 14.92 -24.26
CA GLN A 174 -10.29 16.31 -24.64
C GLN A 174 -11.03 17.02 -23.51
N VAL A 175 -10.30 17.81 -22.72
CA VAL A 175 -10.89 18.82 -21.85
C VAL A 175 -10.97 20.12 -22.65
N PRO A 176 -12.14 20.75 -22.81
CA PRO A 176 -12.26 21.99 -23.58
C PRO A 176 -11.51 23.12 -22.87
N LEU A 177 -10.61 23.79 -23.59
CA LEU A 177 -9.96 25.02 -23.16
C LEU A 177 -11.03 26.10 -22.94
N GLY A 178 -11.40 26.34 -21.69
CA GLY A 178 -12.24 27.46 -21.28
C GLY A 178 -11.52 28.79 -21.52
N ASN A 179 -12.17 29.70 -22.23
CA ASN A 179 -11.66 31.03 -22.58
C ASN A 179 -11.23 31.83 -21.32
N ARG A 180 -9.92 32.01 -21.11
CA ARG A 180 -9.39 33.06 -20.21
C ARG A 180 -9.28 34.36 -20.99
N SER A 181 -10.23 35.27 -20.78
CA SER A 181 -10.16 36.64 -21.25
C SER A 181 -9.01 37.39 -20.56
N MET A 182 -8.02 37.85 -21.33
CA MET A 182 -7.02 38.82 -20.84
C MET A 182 -7.70 40.16 -20.52
N GLY A 183 -7.76 40.50 -19.24
CA GLY A 183 -8.06 41.86 -18.80
C GLY A 183 -6.90 42.80 -19.11
N ARG A 184 -7.05 43.66 -20.13
CA ARG A 184 -6.15 44.80 -20.37
C ARG A 184 -6.32 45.83 -19.25
N GLY A 185 -5.40 45.86 -18.29
CA GLY A 185 -5.26 46.97 -17.35
C GLY A 185 -4.75 48.22 -18.05
N LYS A 186 -5.58 49.27 -18.13
CA LYS A 186 -5.18 50.59 -18.65
C LYS A 186 -4.22 51.27 -17.67
N ARG A 187 -3.01 51.60 -18.13
CA ARG A 187 -2.13 52.63 -17.55
C ARG A 187 -2.89 53.96 -17.53
N GLN A 188 -3.05 54.56 -16.36
CA GLN A 188 -3.38 55.98 -16.23
C GLN A 188 -2.11 56.75 -15.90
N ASP A 189 -1.65 57.53 -16.87
CA ASP A 189 -0.73 58.65 -16.65
C ASP A 189 -1.42 59.71 -15.79
N LYS A 190 -0.79 60.11 -14.69
CA LYS A 190 -1.02 61.42 -14.08
C LYS A 190 0.32 62.05 -13.79
N ASN A 191 0.70 62.96 -14.68
CA ASN A 191 1.82 63.86 -14.50
C ASN A 191 1.26 65.25 -14.13
N LYS A 192 1.85 65.82 -13.07
CA LYS A 192 2.20 67.24 -12.87
C LYS A 192 1.21 68.26 -12.26
N THR A 193 1.83 69.05 -11.35
CA THR A 193 1.53 70.43 -10.88
C THR A 193 0.45 70.56 -9.80
N ARG A 194 0.67 71.20 -8.66
CA ARG A 194 1.46 72.41 -8.36
C ARG A 194 2.00 72.40 -6.93
#